data_AF-A0A973NPT6-F1
#
_entry.id   AF-A0A973NPT6-F1
#
_cell.length_a   1.000
_cell.length_b   1.000
_cell.length_c   1.000
_cell.angle_alpha   90.00
_cell.angle_beta   90.00
_cell.angle_gamma   90.00
#
_symmetry.space_group_name_H-M   'P 1'
#
loop_
_entity.id
_entity.type
_entity.pdbx_description
1 polymer ?
#
loop_
_entity_poly.entity_id
_entity_poly.type
_entity_poly.pdbx_seq_one_letter_code
_entity_poly.pdbx_strand_id
1 'polypeptide(L)'
;MSTSIAKFVSPWKYRREQAEAARVHALRQRDGDECRRCRRSMRFDLPAGHDQGACVQPIQFGVELNGAGFDNLCLTHRRCNAAQADNTAEVTERIRRKQEAELFSKRRKRA
;
A
#
# COMPACT_ATOMS: atom_id res chain seq x y z
N MET A 1 24.52 18.47 -3.05
CA MET A 1 23.74 17.85 -4.13
C MET A 1 24.48 16.61 -4.61
N SER A 2 23.98 15.41 -4.31
CA SER A 2 24.67 14.17 -4.66
C SER A 2 24.54 13.90 -6.16
N THR A 3 25.64 14.04 -6.90
CA THR A 3 25.75 13.71 -8.33
C THR A 3 25.81 12.20 -8.50
N SER A 4 24.65 11.55 -8.65
CA SER A 4 24.58 10.11 -8.91
C SER A 4 25.07 9.78 -10.32
N ILE A 5 26.08 8.90 -10.42
CA ILE A 5 26.60 8.33 -11.69
C ILE A 5 25.48 7.69 -12.52
N ALA A 6 24.41 7.21 -11.88
CA ALA A 6 23.27 6.60 -12.57
C ALA A 6 22.62 7.54 -13.59
N LYS A 7 22.71 8.86 -13.39
CA LYS A 7 22.24 9.88 -14.34
C LYS A 7 22.88 9.75 -15.73
N PHE A 8 24.12 9.30 -15.78
CA PHE A 8 24.92 9.23 -17.00
C PHE A 8 24.98 7.80 -17.56
N VAL A 9 25.07 6.80 -16.70
CA VAL A 9 25.20 5.38 -17.11
C VAL A 9 23.84 4.76 -17.49
N SER A 10 22.76 5.13 -16.79
CA SER A 10 21.42 4.64 -17.10
C SER A 10 20.36 5.74 -16.99
N PRO A 11 20.41 6.77 -17.87
CA PRO A 11 19.55 7.94 -17.77
C PRO A 11 18.05 7.60 -17.78
N TRP A 12 17.65 6.58 -18.54
CA TRP A 12 16.26 6.13 -18.61
C TRP A 12 15.75 5.56 -17.29
N LYS A 13 16.58 4.77 -16.58
CA LYS A 13 16.25 4.17 -15.28
C LYS A 13 16.16 5.25 -14.21
N TYR A 14 17.14 6.16 -14.20
CA TYR A 14 17.13 7.31 -13.31
C TYR A 14 15.88 8.19 -13.49
N ARG A 15 15.49 8.51 -14.73
CA ARG A 15 14.27 9.29 -15.00
C ARG A 15 13.01 8.56 -14.52
N ARG A 16 12.95 7.24 -14.69
CA ARG A 16 11.85 6.42 -14.18
C ARG A 16 11.74 6.47 -12.66
N GLU A 17 12.85 6.29 -11.95
CA GLU A 17 12.89 6.34 -10.49
C GLU A 17 12.46 7.71 -9.96
N GLN A 18 12.91 8.80 -10.61
CA GLN A 18 12.48 10.16 -10.28
C GLN A 18 10.97 10.37 -10.52
N ALA A 19 10.44 9.88 -11.64
CA ALA A 19 9.01 9.97 -11.93
C ALA A 19 8.17 9.18 -10.92
N GLU A 20 8.63 8.00 -10.49
CA GLU A 20 7.97 7.19 -9.47
C GLU A 20 8.01 7.89 -8.10
N ALA A 21 9.16 8.42 -7.69
CA ALA A 21 9.31 9.17 -6.45
C ALA A 21 8.40 10.41 -6.43
N ALA A 22 8.29 11.13 -7.56
CA ALA A 22 7.40 12.28 -7.69
C ALA A 22 5.91 11.88 -7.54
N ARG A 23 5.50 10.75 -8.12
CA ARG A 23 4.13 10.22 -7.94
C ARG A 23 3.85 9.84 -6.49
N VAL A 24 4.78 9.13 -5.85
CA VAL A 24 4.64 8.76 -4.43
C VAL A 24 4.52 10.00 -3.57
N HIS A 25 5.36 11.02 -3.80
CA HIS A 25 5.29 12.28 -3.08
C HIS A 25 3.95 13.01 -3.28
N ALA A 26 3.45 13.11 -4.51
CA ALA A 26 2.17 13.73 -4.81
C ALA A 26 1.00 13.00 -4.12
N LEU A 27 1.00 11.66 -4.16
CA LEU A 27 -0.02 10.86 -3.48
C LEU A 27 0.10 10.96 -1.96
N ARG A 28 1.32 11.06 -1.41
CA ARG A 28 1.56 11.24 0.02
C ARG A 28 1.02 12.58 0.51
N GLN A 29 1.15 13.65 -0.27
CA GLN A 29 0.55 14.94 0.07
C GLN A 29 -0.97 14.90 0.14
N ARG A 30 -1.61 14.06 -0.69
CA ARG A 30 -3.07 13.92 -0.75
C ARG A 30 -3.62 12.94 0.28
N ASP A 31 -3.04 11.75 0.36
CA ASP A 31 -3.53 10.62 1.16
C ASP A 31 -2.89 10.54 2.55
N GLY A 32 -1.77 11.24 2.76
CA GLY A 32 -0.96 11.18 3.97
C GLY A 32 -0.03 9.97 4.01
N ASP A 33 0.32 9.58 5.24
CA ASP A 33 1.32 8.53 5.51
C ASP A 33 0.70 7.16 5.80
N GLU A 34 -0.62 7.05 5.72
CA GLU A 34 -1.34 5.81 6.04
C GLU A 34 -1.66 4.99 4.79
N CYS A 35 -1.46 3.68 4.90
CA CYS A 35 -1.88 2.75 3.86
C CYS A 35 -3.40 2.77 3.71
N ARG A 36 -3.91 3.04 2.51
CA ARG A 36 -5.35 3.11 2.26
C ARG A 36 -6.13 1.84 2.63
N ARG A 37 -5.46 0.69 2.56
CA ARG A 37 -6.04 -0.65 2.78
C ARG A 37 -6.07 -1.09 4.23
N CYS A 38 -4.97 -0.91 4.95
CA CYS A 38 -4.86 -1.39 6.33
C CYS A 38 -4.84 -0.26 7.38
N ARG A 39 -4.83 1.00 6.95
CA ARG A 39 -4.81 2.21 7.79
C ARG A 39 -3.63 2.27 8.77
N ARG A 40 -2.55 1.53 8.49
CA ARG A 40 -1.28 1.61 9.24
C ARG A 40 -0.31 2.52 8.52
N SER A 41 0.59 3.14 9.27
CA SER A 41 1.64 3.99 8.71
C SER A 41 2.54 3.23 7.72
N MET A 42 2.91 3.92 6.64
CA MET A 42 3.86 3.48 5.63
C MET A 42 5.24 4.08 5.92
N ARG A 43 6.27 3.33 5.52
CA ARG A 43 7.66 3.77 5.64
C ARG A 43 8.18 4.19 4.28
N PHE A 44 8.50 5.47 4.14
CA PHE A 44 9.02 6.06 2.90
C PHE A 44 10.55 6.11 2.87
N ASP A 45 11.20 5.81 3.98
CA ASP A 45 12.65 5.75 4.15
C ASP A 45 13.25 4.42 3.69
N LEU A 46 12.40 3.40 3.48
CA LEU A 46 12.83 2.05 3.11
C LEU A 46 13.08 1.93 1.60
N PRO A 47 13.96 1.01 1.18
CA PRO A 47 14.22 0.76 -0.23
C PRO A 47 12.96 0.27 -0.96
N ALA A 48 12.90 0.58 -2.25
CA ALA A 48 11.86 0.06 -3.13
C ALA A 48 11.81 -1.47 -3.06
N GLY A 49 10.60 -2.03 -2.93
CA GLY A 49 10.43 -3.48 -2.76
C GLY A 49 10.09 -3.92 -1.35
N HIS A 50 10.37 -3.10 -0.33
CA HIS A 50 10.11 -3.49 1.05
C HIS A 50 8.60 -3.61 1.36
N ASP A 51 8.21 -4.58 2.18
CA ASP A 51 6.80 -4.86 2.49
C ASP A 51 6.06 -3.72 3.19
N GLN A 52 6.79 -2.99 4.03
CA GLN A 52 6.32 -1.78 4.73
C GLN A 52 6.47 -0.50 3.89
N GLY A 53 7.09 -0.61 2.71
CA GLY A 53 7.27 0.49 1.79
C GLY A 53 5.94 0.95 1.17
N ALA A 54 5.89 2.22 0.80
CA ALA A 54 4.76 2.77 0.04
C ALA A 54 4.80 2.25 -1.40
N CYS A 55 3.65 1.83 -1.92
CA CYS A 55 3.47 1.36 -3.28
C CYS A 55 2.24 2.05 -3.90
N VAL A 56 2.40 2.54 -5.12
CA VAL A 56 1.31 3.15 -5.89
C VAL A 56 0.47 2.04 -6.51
N GLN A 57 -0.84 2.07 -6.28
CA GLN A 57 -1.79 1.10 -6.79
C GLN A 57 -3.09 1.77 -7.23
N PRO A 58 -3.83 1.18 -8.19
CA PRO A 58 -5.15 1.67 -8.52
C PRO A 58 -6.11 1.42 -7.35
N ILE A 59 -7.06 2.32 -7.15
CA ILE A 59 -8.12 2.19 -6.14
C ILE A 59 -9.08 1.09 -6.56
N GLN A 60 -9.51 1.12 -7.82
CA GLN A 60 -10.37 0.10 -8.40
C GLN A 60 -9.55 -1.09 -8.89
N PHE A 61 -10.01 -2.28 -8.53
CA PHE A 61 -9.41 -3.52 -9.02
C PHE A 61 -9.66 -3.69 -10.52
N GLY A 62 -8.66 -4.21 -11.25
CA GLY A 62 -8.77 -4.47 -12.69
C GLY A 62 -8.43 -3.28 -13.59
N VAL A 63 -8.17 -2.10 -13.04
CA VAL A 63 -7.68 -0.94 -13.81
C VAL A 63 -6.16 -1.02 -13.94
N GLU A 64 -5.64 -0.85 -15.16
CA GLU A 64 -4.20 -0.83 -15.39
C GLU A 64 -3.53 0.38 -14.73
N LEU A 65 -2.42 0.13 -14.04
CA LEU A 65 -1.62 1.14 -13.33
C LEU A 65 -1.10 2.26 -14.25
N ASN A 66 -0.93 1.98 -15.54
CA ASN A 66 -0.42 2.93 -16.53
C ASN A 66 -1.52 3.76 -17.21
N GLY A 67 -2.80 3.37 -17.06
CA GLY A 67 -3.95 4.10 -17.60
C GLY A 67 -4.81 4.79 -16.53
N ALA A 68 -4.56 4.49 -15.24
CA ALA A 68 -5.26 5.13 -14.15
C ALA A 68 -4.84 6.60 -14.00
N GLY A 69 -5.82 7.51 -14.11
CA GLY A 69 -5.64 8.90 -13.71
C GLY A 69 -5.24 9.02 -12.24
N PHE A 70 -4.60 10.14 -11.87
CA PHE A 70 -4.11 10.39 -10.51
C PHE A 70 -5.17 10.16 -9.43
N ASP A 71 -6.43 10.49 -9.72
CA ASP A 71 -7.57 10.33 -8.81
C ASP A 71 -7.90 8.86 -8.53
N ASN A 72 -7.56 7.97 -9.46
CA ASN A 72 -7.77 6.53 -9.37
C ASN A 72 -6.55 5.79 -8.80
N LEU A 73 -5.50 6.49 -8.37
CA LEU A 73 -4.32 5.91 -7.72
C LEU A 73 -4.37 6.14 -6.21
N CYS A 74 -3.68 5.29 -5.43
CA CYS A 74 -3.54 5.43 -3.98
C CYS A 74 -2.25 4.81 -3.47
N LEU A 75 -1.88 5.15 -2.23
CA LEU A 75 -0.75 4.53 -1.54
C LEU A 75 -1.18 3.33 -0.68
N THR A 76 -0.48 2.22 -0.86
CA THR A 76 -0.68 0.99 -0.09
C THR A 76 0.65 0.35 0.28
N HIS A 77 0.69 -0.46 1.35
CA HIS A 77 1.80 -1.39 1.56
C HIS A 77 1.82 -2.43 0.45
N ARG A 78 3.02 -2.84 0.01
CA ARG A 78 3.19 -3.88 -1.01
C ARG A 78 2.46 -5.18 -0.64
N ARG A 79 2.56 -5.62 0.62
CA ARG A 79 1.86 -6.81 1.14
C ARG A 79 0.34 -6.67 1.16
N CYS A 80 -0.19 -5.47 1.41
CA CYS A 80 -1.63 -5.24 1.47
C CYS A 80 -2.27 -5.30 0.09
N ASN A 81 -1.49 -4.98 -0.96
CA ASN A 81 -1.95 -5.19 -2.31
C ASN A 81 -2.15 -6.68 -2.62
N ALA A 82 -1.13 -7.50 -2.37
CA ALA A 82 -1.14 -8.94 -2.62
C ALA A 82 -2.22 -9.67 -1.82
N ALA A 83 -2.43 -9.30 -0.55
CA ALA A 83 -3.45 -9.90 0.30
C ALA A 83 -4.89 -9.51 -0.05
N GLN A 84 -5.09 -8.56 -0.98
CA GLN A 84 -6.40 -7.95 -1.27
C GLN A 84 -7.11 -7.45 0.00
N ALA A 85 -6.34 -7.11 1.02
CA ALA A 85 -6.88 -6.73 2.32
C ALA A 85 -7.51 -5.34 2.20
N ASP A 86 -8.80 -5.22 2.50
CA ASP A 86 -9.46 -3.94 2.74
C ASP A 86 -10.01 -3.96 4.17
N ASN A 87 -9.18 -3.57 5.12
CA ASN A 87 -9.52 -3.56 6.54
C ASN A 87 -10.29 -2.29 6.87
N THR A 88 -11.44 -2.09 6.24
CA THR A 88 -12.37 -1.04 6.64
C THR A 88 -12.86 -1.29 8.07
N ALA A 89 -13.34 -0.24 8.75
CA ALA A 89 -13.92 -0.36 10.09
C ALA A 89 -15.00 -1.45 10.14
N GLU A 90 -15.81 -1.56 9.08
CA GLU A 90 -16.84 -2.59 8.94
C GLU A 90 -16.26 -4.01 8.81
N VAL A 91 -15.22 -4.17 8.00
CA VAL A 91 -14.55 -5.48 7.81
C VAL A 91 -13.85 -5.92 9.09
N THR A 92 -13.18 -4.99 9.79
CA THR A 92 -12.54 -5.28 11.08
C THR A 92 -13.55 -5.69 12.14
N GLU A 93 -14.69 -5.00 12.23
CA GLU A 93 -15.77 -5.37 13.16
C GLU A 93 -16.38 -6.73 12.82
N ARG A 94 -16.56 -7.04 11.52
CA ARG A 94 -17.02 -8.37 11.09
C ARG A 94 -16.04 -9.47 11.48
N ILE A 95 -14.73 -9.25 11.29
CA ILE A 95 -13.68 -10.19 11.70
C ILE A 95 -13.73 -10.39 13.21
N ARG A 96 -13.86 -9.31 13.99
CA ARG A 96 -13.98 -9.37 15.46
C ARG A 96 -15.16 -10.24 15.90
N ARG A 97 -16.36 -10.00 15.35
CA ARG A 97 -17.56 -10.80 15.66
C ARG A 97 -17.38 -12.28 15.31
N LYS A 98 -16.73 -12.58 14.18
CA LYS A 98 -16.44 -13.96 13.76
C LYS A 98 -15.48 -14.66 14.74
N GLN A 99 -14.44 -13.95 15.17
CA GLN A 99 -13.47 -14.46 16.16
C GLN A 99 -14.12 -14.72 17.52
N GLU A 100 -14.99 -13.81 17.98
CA GLU A 100 -15.77 -13.99 19.22
C GLU A 100 -16.64 -15.25 19.15
N ALA A 101 -17.38 -15.44 18.05
CA ALA A 101 -18.21 -16.62 17.85
C ALA A 101 -17.39 -17.92 17.83
N GLU A 102 -16.22 -17.90 17.19
CA GLU A 102 -15.33 -19.07 17.14
C GLU A 102 -14.78 -19.45 18.52
N LEU A 103 -14.38 -18.46 19.33
CA LEU A 103 -13.94 -18.67 20.71
C LEU A 103 -15.06 -19.27 21.57
N PHE A 104 -16.29 -18.77 21.44
CA PHE A 104 -17.46 -19.32 22.14
C PHE A 104 -17.72 -20.78 21.74
N SER A 105 -17.64 -21.11 20.44
CA SER A 105 -17.83 -22.49 19.96
C SER A 105 -16.76 -23.46 20.47
N LYS A 106 -15.49 -23.02 20.55
CA LYS A 106 -14.38 -23.82 21.09
C LYS A 106 -14.51 -24.03 22.59
N ARG A 107 -14.99 -23.03 23.33
CA ARG A 107 -15.25 -23.13 24.77
C ARG A 107 -16.37 -24.12 25.08
N ARG A 108 -17.43 -24.14 24.27
CA ARG A 108 -18.55 -25.11 24.39
C ARG A 108 -18.17 -26.54 24.01
N LYS A 109 -17.16 -26.75 23.15
CA LYS A 109 -16.63 -28.09 22.81
C LYS A 109 -15.69 -28.67 23.87
N ARG A 110 -15.21 -27.85 24.82
CA ARG A 110 -14.26 -28.26 25.88
C ARG A 110 -14.92 -28.42 27.25
N ALA A 111 -16.20 -28.07 27.37
CA ALA A 111 -17.04 -28.31 28.55
C ALA A 111 -17.89 -29.55 28.28
#